data_AF-A0A7C4N353-F1
#
_entry.id   AF-A0A7C4N353-F1
#
_cell.length_a   1.000
_cell.length_b   1.000
_cell.length_c   1.000
_cell.angle_alpha   90.00
_cell.angle_beta   90.00
_cell.angle_gamma   90.00
#
_symmetry.space_group_name_H-M   'P 1'
#
loop_
_entity.id
_entity.type
_entity.pdbx_description
1 polymer ?
#
loop_
_entity_poly.entity_id
_entity_poly.type
_entity_poly.pdbx_seq_one_letter_code
_entity_poly.pdbx_strand_id
1 'polypeptide(L)'
;MELQKYIIFTLTALLIISCTSVEFVKTGEEYPALNESDEVQVLLTIDKNQYDEIGIADIGGVSLPVRIEKAKQIARSKGGNVVVPVTMCTEETQKRMRSGYIIQSFYILKTKAVAAIPKETAQSKQITTPVEEEFMPEKQAATFTQLLQQYPALQGQPFTNSMVPLRFYKIPPSLLVYGLSEYKLCLMQFDADNTVLVFIPQEKITIIKKSIDNRNTIPVDFTPLGVYKGKYPVLKMLSE
;
A
#
# COMPACT_ATOMS: atom_id res chain seq x y z
N MET A 1 -7.04 49.37 22.01
CA MET A 1 -6.33 48.10 22.30
C MET A 1 -7.08 46.85 21.81
N GLU A 2 -8.40 46.90 21.64
CA GLU A 2 -9.23 45.81 21.09
C GLU A 2 -8.99 45.55 19.58
N LEU A 3 -8.84 46.60 18.77
CA LEU A 3 -8.67 46.47 17.31
C LEU A 3 -7.35 45.78 16.90
N GLN A 4 -6.30 45.96 17.70
CA GLN A 4 -4.99 45.35 17.47
C GLN A 4 -4.99 43.84 17.73
N LYS A 5 -5.83 43.38 18.67
CA LYS A 5 -6.04 41.95 18.95
C LYS A 5 -6.78 41.26 17.80
N TYR A 6 -7.78 41.93 17.21
CA TYR A 6 -8.50 41.39 16.06
C TYR A 6 -7.60 41.22 14.83
N ILE A 7 -6.78 42.22 14.50
CA ILE A 7 -5.84 42.16 13.36
C ILE A 7 -4.83 41.02 13.54
N ILE A 8 -4.30 40.81 14.75
CA ILE A 8 -3.37 39.70 15.03
C ILE A 8 -4.08 38.34 14.88
N PHE A 9 -5.35 38.25 15.32
CA PHE A 9 -6.12 37.00 15.22
C PHE A 9 -6.47 36.64 13.77
N THR A 10 -6.87 37.60 12.93
CA THR A 10 -7.11 37.35 11.50
C THR A 10 -5.82 37.05 10.73
N LEU A 11 -4.69 37.70 11.07
CA LEU A 11 -3.41 37.43 10.41
C LEU A 11 -2.87 36.03 10.75
N THR A 12 -3.11 35.55 11.97
CA THR A 12 -2.70 34.21 12.40
C THR A 12 -3.58 33.12 11.78
N ALA A 13 -4.88 33.39 11.58
CA ALA A 13 -5.79 32.47 10.90
C ALA A 13 -5.46 32.30 9.40
N LEU A 14 -4.91 33.33 8.75
CA LEU A 14 -4.50 33.26 7.34
C LEU A 14 -3.20 32.47 7.10
N LEU A 15 -2.39 32.22 8.14
CA LEU A 15 -1.08 31.56 8.03
C LEU A 15 -1.14 30.02 8.06
N ILE A 16 -2.32 29.42 8.22
CA ILE A 16 -2.50 27.96 8.21
C ILE A 16 -2.95 27.43 6.84
N ILE A 17 -2.66 28.18 5.76
CA ILE A 17 -2.77 27.66 4.40
C ILE A 17 -1.61 26.68 4.20
N SER A 18 -1.87 25.44 4.57
CA SER A 18 -0.98 24.31 4.30
C SER A 18 -0.76 24.21 2.79
N CYS A 19 0.48 24.44 2.35
CA CYS A 19 0.88 24.33 0.95
C CYS A 19 0.74 22.88 0.46
N THR A 20 -0.45 22.50 -0.02
CA THR A 20 -0.66 21.22 -0.69
C THR A 20 -0.31 21.37 -2.16
N SER A 21 0.65 20.59 -2.65
CA SER A 21 0.95 20.51 -4.08
C SER A 21 0.06 19.45 -4.73
N VAL A 22 -0.81 19.85 -5.65
CA VAL A 22 -1.64 18.95 -6.45
C VAL A 22 -1.36 19.26 -7.91
N GLU A 23 -0.89 18.29 -8.65
CA GLU A 23 -0.63 18.39 -10.09
C GLU A 23 -1.37 17.24 -10.78
N PHE A 24 -2.06 17.53 -11.89
CA PHE A 24 -2.77 16.53 -12.68
C PHE A 24 -2.33 16.61 -14.12
N VAL A 25 -1.86 15.49 -14.64
CA VAL A 25 -1.42 15.33 -16.03
C VAL A 25 -2.45 14.47 -16.75
N LYS A 26 -3.14 15.05 -17.74
CA LYS A 26 -4.06 14.31 -18.61
C LYS A 26 -3.25 13.44 -19.59
N THR A 27 -3.54 12.15 -19.64
CA THR A 27 -2.82 11.18 -20.49
C THR A 27 -3.74 10.43 -21.44
N GLY A 28 -5.06 10.49 -21.27
CA GLY A 28 -6.01 9.85 -22.17
C GLY A 28 -7.31 10.62 -22.38
N GLU A 29 -8.41 9.89 -22.59
CA GLU A 29 -9.70 10.43 -23.02
C GLU A 29 -10.42 11.24 -21.93
N GLU A 30 -11.36 12.08 -22.36
CA GLU A 30 -12.15 12.92 -21.48
C GLU A 30 -13.51 12.28 -21.18
N TYR A 31 -13.83 12.18 -19.90
CA TYR A 31 -15.09 11.63 -19.42
C TYR A 31 -15.88 12.71 -18.67
N PRO A 32 -17.22 12.63 -18.70
CA PRO A 32 -18.05 13.52 -17.90
C PRO A 32 -17.77 13.30 -16.42
N ALA A 33 -17.74 14.39 -15.65
CA ALA A 33 -17.54 14.32 -14.22
C ALA A 33 -18.61 13.44 -13.54
N LEU A 34 -18.18 12.70 -12.51
CA LEU A 34 -19.08 11.95 -11.63
C LEU A 34 -19.67 12.87 -10.57
N ASN A 35 -20.79 12.48 -9.98
CA ASN A 35 -21.36 13.20 -8.84
C ASN A 35 -20.43 13.09 -7.62
N GLU A 36 -20.51 14.05 -6.70
CA GLU A 36 -19.69 14.04 -5.48
C GLU A 36 -19.92 12.81 -4.60
N SER A 37 -21.14 12.26 -4.63
CA SER A 37 -21.54 11.05 -3.91
C SER A 37 -21.12 9.74 -4.60
N ASP A 38 -20.67 9.80 -5.85
CA ASP A 38 -20.34 8.59 -6.59
C ASP A 38 -19.10 7.94 -5.99
N GLU A 39 -19.16 6.61 -5.86
CA GLU A 39 -18.09 5.83 -5.28
C GLU A 39 -16.91 5.75 -6.25
N VAL A 40 -15.72 6.08 -5.74
CA VAL A 40 -14.46 5.92 -6.46
C VAL A 40 -13.66 4.83 -5.75
N GLN A 41 -13.44 3.72 -6.46
CA GLN A 41 -12.73 2.57 -5.92
C GLN A 41 -11.24 2.83 -5.90
N VAL A 42 -10.56 2.36 -4.85
CA VAL A 42 -9.10 2.43 -4.75
C VAL A 42 -8.57 1.01 -4.91
N LEU A 43 -7.91 0.74 -6.02
CA LEU A 43 -7.33 -0.57 -6.32
C LEU A 43 -5.82 -0.49 -6.19
N LEU A 44 -5.18 -1.57 -5.72
CA LEU A 44 -3.72 -1.64 -5.59
C LEU A 44 -3.05 -2.08 -6.90
N THR A 45 -3.77 -2.85 -7.70
CA THR A 45 -3.35 -3.38 -8.99
C THR A 45 -4.55 -3.44 -9.93
N ILE A 46 -4.28 -3.41 -11.23
CA ILE A 46 -5.30 -3.47 -12.28
C ILE A 46 -4.80 -4.31 -13.44
N ASP A 47 -5.73 -4.94 -14.17
CA ASP A 47 -5.48 -5.35 -15.54
C ASP A 47 -5.73 -4.15 -16.47
N LYS A 48 -4.68 -3.69 -17.17
CA LYS A 48 -4.74 -2.53 -18.08
C LYS A 48 -5.81 -2.67 -19.16
N ASN A 49 -6.23 -3.89 -19.49
CA ASN A 49 -7.25 -4.11 -20.51
C ASN A 49 -8.66 -3.71 -20.06
N GLN A 50 -8.91 -3.67 -18.75
CA GLN A 50 -10.24 -3.44 -18.17
C GLN A 50 -10.55 -1.96 -17.91
N TYR A 51 -9.55 -1.08 -18.02
CA TYR A 51 -9.68 0.33 -17.67
C TYR A 51 -9.10 1.22 -18.78
N ASP A 52 -9.69 2.41 -18.92
CA ASP A 52 -9.13 3.51 -19.69
C ASP A 52 -8.40 4.46 -18.76
N GLU A 53 -7.19 4.85 -19.14
CA GLU A 53 -6.41 5.84 -18.40
C GLU A 53 -6.87 7.24 -18.76
N ILE A 54 -7.26 8.03 -17.76
CA ILE A 54 -7.66 9.43 -17.93
C ILE A 54 -6.46 10.35 -17.70
N GLY A 55 -5.67 10.04 -16.67
CA GLY A 55 -4.55 10.88 -16.26
C GLY A 55 -3.81 10.35 -15.04
N ILE A 56 -2.79 11.09 -14.64
CA ILE A 56 -2.00 10.86 -13.45
C ILE A 56 -2.14 12.08 -12.54
N ALA A 57 -2.46 11.86 -11.27
CA ALA A 57 -2.52 12.89 -10.25
C ALA A 57 -1.34 12.75 -9.28
N ASP A 58 -0.49 13.77 -9.22
CA ASP A 58 0.62 13.90 -8.29
C ASP A 58 0.18 14.73 -7.07
N ILE A 59 0.21 14.12 -5.88
CA ILE A 59 -0.28 14.76 -4.65
C ILE A 59 0.80 14.70 -3.58
N GLY A 60 1.19 15.88 -3.07
CA GLY A 60 2.24 16.04 -2.07
C GLY A 60 1.83 16.95 -0.91
N GLY A 61 2.66 16.96 0.14
CA GLY A 61 2.53 17.88 1.27
C GLY A 61 1.43 17.55 2.30
N VAL A 62 0.79 16.38 2.20
CA VAL A 62 -0.28 15.94 3.13
C VAL A 62 -0.15 14.46 3.50
N SER A 63 -0.90 14.00 4.50
CA SER A 63 -0.93 12.59 4.93
C SER A 63 -1.54 11.68 3.86
N LEU A 64 -1.21 10.38 3.90
CA LEU A 64 -1.70 9.41 2.91
C LEU A 64 -3.24 9.35 2.80
N PRO A 65 -4.02 9.32 3.90
CA PRO A 65 -5.48 9.33 3.80
C PRO A 65 -6.00 10.57 3.06
N VAL A 66 -5.42 11.74 3.33
CA VAL A 66 -5.78 12.99 2.66
C VAL A 66 -5.39 12.95 1.18
N ARG A 67 -4.25 12.33 0.83
CA ARG A 67 -3.87 12.13 -0.57
C ARG A 67 -4.86 11.24 -1.32
N ILE A 68 -5.29 10.14 -0.71
CA ILE A 68 -6.26 9.23 -1.31
C ILE A 68 -7.59 9.95 -1.53
N GLU A 69 -8.09 10.69 -0.54
CA GLU A 69 -9.33 11.45 -0.69
C GLU A 69 -9.22 12.56 -1.74
N LYS A 70 -8.09 13.28 -1.81
CA LYS A 70 -7.83 14.22 -2.91
C LYS A 70 -7.77 13.54 -4.27
N ALA A 71 -7.18 12.35 -4.36
CA ALA A 71 -7.14 11.58 -5.61
C ALA A 71 -8.55 11.14 -6.05
N LYS A 72 -9.42 10.75 -5.10
CA LYS A 72 -10.84 10.45 -5.38
C LYS A 72 -11.62 11.69 -5.82
N GLN A 73 -11.33 12.86 -5.27
CA GLN A 73 -11.95 14.12 -5.73
C GLN A 73 -11.54 14.44 -7.17
N ILE A 74 -10.25 14.28 -7.51
CA ILE A 74 -9.73 14.46 -8.88
C ILE A 74 -10.37 13.42 -9.82
N ALA A 75 -10.30 12.13 -9.46
CA ALA A 75 -11.33 11.10 -9.66
C ALA A 75 -12.62 11.57 -10.33
N ARG A 76 -13.53 12.00 -9.45
CA ARG A 76 -14.88 12.42 -9.81
C ARG A 76 -14.86 13.59 -10.77
N SER A 77 -14.03 14.60 -10.52
CA SER A 77 -13.96 15.80 -11.37
C SER A 77 -13.53 15.52 -12.81
N LYS A 78 -12.85 14.40 -13.05
CA LYS A 78 -12.35 13.96 -14.37
C LYS A 78 -13.13 12.76 -14.94
N GLY A 79 -14.18 12.32 -14.25
CA GLY A 79 -15.05 11.23 -14.70
C GLY A 79 -14.54 9.82 -14.39
N GLY A 80 -13.44 9.70 -13.65
CA GLY A 80 -12.84 8.42 -13.26
C GLY A 80 -13.51 7.82 -12.03
N ASN A 81 -13.75 6.51 -12.07
CA ASN A 81 -14.37 5.75 -10.98
C ASN A 81 -13.36 4.83 -10.27
N VAL A 82 -12.10 4.80 -10.71
CA VAL A 82 -11.03 4.02 -10.10
C VAL A 82 -9.76 4.85 -9.96
N VAL A 83 -9.09 4.70 -8.81
CA VAL A 83 -7.80 5.31 -8.51
C VAL A 83 -6.81 4.23 -8.12
N VAL A 84 -5.61 4.25 -8.70
CA VAL A 84 -4.55 3.26 -8.42
C VAL A 84 -3.28 3.99 -7.99
N PRO A 85 -2.74 3.74 -6.79
CA PRO A 85 -1.47 4.32 -6.38
C PRO A 85 -0.35 3.77 -7.26
N VAL A 86 0.43 4.65 -7.87
CA VAL A 86 1.58 4.23 -8.66
C VAL A 86 2.66 3.75 -7.70
N THR A 87 3.00 2.46 -7.77
CA THR A 87 4.21 1.89 -7.14
C THR A 87 5.42 2.37 -7.95
N MET A 88 5.88 3.58 -7.64
CA MET A 88 6.93 4.26 -8.40
C MET A 88 8.32 3.63 -8.18
N CYS A 89 8.82 2.89 -9.17
CA CYS A 89 10.24 2.53 -9.32
C CYS A 89 10.88 3.24 -10.52
N THR A 90 10.83 4.57 -10.56
CA THR A 90 11.59 5.37 -11.54
C THR A 90 12.58 6.31 -10.84
N GLU A 91 13.75 6.51 -11.44
CA GLU A 91 14.84 7.31 -10.86
C GLU A 91 14.46 8.78 -10.64
N GLU A 92 13.59 9.34 -11.48
CA GLU A 92 13.09 10.72 -11.36
C GLU A 92 12.22 10.90 -10.11
N THR A 93 11.37 9.92 -9.81
CA THR A 93 10.54 9.93 -8.60
C THR A 93 11.37 9.73 -7.34
N GLN A 94 12.46 8.94 -7.42
CA GLN A 94 13.43 8.83 -6.33
C GLN A 94 14.17 10.15 -6.06
N LYS A 95 14.50 10.93 -7.10
CA LYS A 95 15.08 12.29 -6.92
C LYS A 95 14.09 13.21 -6.22
N ARG A 96 12.80 13.16 -6.57
CA ARG A 96 11.74 13.95 -5.92
C ARG A 96 11.51 13.55 -4.45
N MET A 97 11.68 12.27 -4.10
CA MET A 97 11.59 11.81 -2.69
C MET A 97 12.72 12.33 -1.78
N ARG A 98 13.89 12.70 -2.33
CA ARG A 98 15.05 13.17 -1.54
C ARG A 98 14.85 14.57 -0.94
N SER A 99 13.86 15.34 -1.40
CA SER A 99 13.60 16.71 -0.94
C SER A 99 12.75 16.83 0.34
N GLY A 100 12.37 15.71 0.97
CA GLY A 100 11.52 15.70 2.17
C GLY A 100 10.02 15.90 1.89
N TYR A 101 9.64 16.14 0.63
CA TYR A 101 8.24 16.15 0.17
C TYR A 101 7.89 14.78 -0.41
N ILE A 102 7.02 14.02 0.28
CA ILE A 102 6.49 12.77 -0.25
C ILE A 102 5.35 13.12 -1.22
N ILE A 103 5.65 13.10 -2.51
CA ILE A 103 4.67 13.14 -3.59
C ILE A 103 4.26 11.70 -3.89
N GLN A 104 2.97 11.42 -3.83
CA GLN A 104 2.39 10.14 -4.26
C GLN A 104 1.60 10.39 -5.53
N SER A 105 1.89 9.61 -6.56
CA SER A 105 1.17 9.63 -7.81
C SER A 105 0.06 8.59 -7.80
N PHE A 106 -1.04 8.92 -8.48
CA PHE A 106 -2.19 8.06 -8.64
C PHE A 106 -2.63 8.05 -10.10
N TYR A 107 -2.82 6.86 -10.68
CA TYR A 107 -3.54 6.73 -11.94
C TYR A 107 -5.02 6.98 -11.70
N ILE A 108 -5.62 7.77 -12.59
CA ILE A 108 -7.03 8.10 -12.62
C ILE A 108 -7.65 7.36 -13.80
N LEU A 109 -8.61 6.47 -13.53
CA LEU A 109 -9.06 5.48 -14.49
C LEU A 109 -10.58 5.42 -14.61
N LYS A 110 -11.04 5.01 -15.80
CA LYS A 110 -12.44 4.66 -16.08
C LYS A 110 -12.58 3.16 -16.32
N THR A 111 -13.54 2.51 -15.68
CA THR A 111 -13.91 1.13 -16.02
C THR A 111 -14.53 1.06 -17.42
N LYS A 112 -14.00 0.20 -18.30
CA LYS A 112 -14.64 -0.09 -19.59
C LYS A 112 -15.94 -0.84 -19.35
N ALA A 113 -16.98 -0.53 -20.11
CA ALA A 113 -18.35 -1.06 -19.95
C ALA A 113 -18.49 -2.60 -19.94
N VAL A 114 -17.44 -3.35 -20.27
CA VAL A 114 -17.42 -4.83 -20.31
C VAL A 114 -16.80 -5.45 -19.04
N ALA A 115 -16.17 -4.67 -18.17
CA ALA A 115 -15.61 -5.19 -16.92
C ALA A 115 -16.71 -5.34 -15.86
N ALA A 116 -17.23 -6.56 -15.73
CA ALA A 116 -18.07 -6.95 -14.60
C ALA A 116 -17.25 -6.83 -13.31
N ILE A 117 -17.61 -5.85 -12.49
CA ILE A 117 -17.12 -5.67 -11.12
C ILE A 117 -17.56 -6.90 -10.31
N PRO A 118 -16.66 -7.66 -9.66
CA PRO A 118 -17.09 -8.62 -8.65
C PRO A 118 -17.70 -7.83 -7.49
N LYS A 119 -19.03 -7.83 -7.41
CA LYS A 119 -19.73 -7.44 -6.19
C LYS A 119 -19.44 -8.49 -5.13
N GLU A 120 -18.69 -8.09 -4.11
CA GLU A 120 -18.57 -8.81 -2.86
C GLU A 120 -19.99 -9.10 -2.32
N THR A 121 -20.44 -10.35 -2.46
CA THR A 121 -21.74 -10.77 -1.98
C THR A 121 -21.51 -11.57 -0.72
N ALA A 122 -21.74 -10.93 0.43
CA ALA A 122 -21.91 -11.61 1.69
C ALA A 122 -23.11 -12.58 1.58
N GLN A 123 -22.84 -13.88 1.56
CA GLN A 123 -23.85 -14.89 1.89
C GLN A 123 -23.29 -15.91 2.87
N SER A 124 -23.72 -15.74 4.12
CA SER A 124 -23.83 -16.78 5.12
C SER A 124 -24.62 -17.97 4.58
N LYS A 125 -24.04 -19.17 4.66
CA LYS A 125 -24.77 -20.43 4.79
C LYS A 125 -23.96 -21.40 5.64
N GLN A 126 -24.38 -21.55 6.89
CA GLN A 126 -24.14 -22.74 7.69
C GLN A 126 -24.77 -23.94 6.98
N ILE A 127 -23.96 -24.97 6.65
CA ILE A 127 -24.39 -26.37 6.64
C ILE A 127 -23.23 -27.21 7.18
N THR A 128 -23.55 -27.99 8.20
CA THR A 128 -22.70 -28.87 9.00
C THR A 128 -22.28 -30.13 8.20
N THR A 129 -20.96 -30.40 8.20
CA THR A 129 -20.17 -31.66 8.01
C THR A 129 -20.79 -32.94 7.39
N PRO A 130 -20.02 -33.72 6.61
CA PRO A 130 -18.96 -34.56 7.19
C PRO A 130 -17.63 -34.60 6.40
N VAL A 131 -16.54 -34.46 7.16
CA VAL A 131 -15.20 -35.04 6.98
C VAL A 131 -14.86 -35.51 5.55
N GLU A 132 -14.46 -34.56 4.71
CA GLU A 132 -13.42 -34.79 3.71
C GLU A 132 -12.21 -33.98 4.19
N GLU A 133 -11.09 -34.65 4.42
CA GLU A 133 -9.79 -34.00 4.58
C GLU A 133 -9.49 -33.26 3.27
N GLU A 134 -9.94 -32.00 3.20
CA GLU A 134 -9.51 -31.07 2.17
C GLU A 134 -7.99 -30.95 2.27
N PHE A 135 -7.32 -31.52 1.28
CA PHE A 135 -5.92 -31.34 0.97
C PHE A 135 -5.60 -29.84 1.02
N MET A 136 -5.10 -29.35 2.15
CA MET A 136 -4.61 -27.98 2.25
C MET A 136 -3.55 -27.82 1.17
N PRO A 137 -3.61 -26.79 0.31
CA PRO A 137 -2.54 -26.54 -0.62
C PRO A 137 -1.25 -26.39 0.19
N GLU A 138 -0.29 -27.27 -0.05
CA GLU A 138 1.01 -27.26 0.59
C GLU A 138 1.55 -25.82 0.49
N LYS A 139 1.70 -25.12 1.63
CA LYS A 139 2.18 -23.73 1.66
C LYS A 139 3.54 -23.72 0.94
N GLN A 140 3.59 -23.16 -0.27
CA GLN A 140 4.80 -23.19 -1.08
C GLN A 140 5.87 -22.30 -0.45
N ALA A 141 7.13 -22.72 -0.54
CA ALA A 141 8.25 -21.87 -0.17
C ALA A 141 8.60 -20.94 -1.35
N ALA A 142 8.84 -19.66 -1.09
CA ALA A 142 9.34 -18.75 -2.11
C ALA A 142 10.87 -18.69 -2.04
N THR A 143 11.53 -18.47 -3.18
CA THR A 143 12.97 -18.14 -3.21
C THR A 143 13.19 -16.64 -3.10
N PHE A 144 14.37 -16.22 -2.63
CA PHE A 144 14.70 -14.80 -2.53
C PHE A 144 14.62 -14.09 -3.88
N THR A 145 15.14 -14.71 -4.95
CA THR A 145 15.11 -14.16 -6.31
C THR A 145 13.69 -13.96 -6.82
N GLN A 146 12.79 -14.92 -6.57
CA GLN A 146 11.37 -14.79 -6.90
C GLN A 146 10.73 -13.61 -6.16
N LEU A 147 10.99 -13.47 -4.86
CA LEU A 147 10.49 -12.35 -4.05
C LEU A 147 11.09 -11.00 -4.46
N LEU A 148 12.27 -10.98 -5.07
CA LEU A 148 12.92 -9.75 -5.51
C LEU A 148 12.49 -9.32 -6.92
N GLN A 149 12.37 -10.25 -7.86
CA GLN A 149 12.17 -9.95 -9.28
C GLN A 149 10.74 -10.23 -9.77
N GLN A 150 10.03 -11.16 -9.15
CA GLN A 150 8.73 -11.66 -9.60
C GLN A 150 7.60 -11.35 -8.62
N TYR A 151 7.87 -10.52 -7.60
CA TYR A 151 6.89 -10.18 -6.56
C TYR A 151 5.51 -9.71 -7.08
N PRO A 152 5.37 -8.99 -8.22
CA PRO A 152 4.04 -8.56 -8.68
C PRO A 152 3.12 -9.74 -9.01
N ALA A 153 3.68 -10.86 -9.45
CA ALA A 153 2.93 -12.09 -9.75
C ALA A 153 2.62 -12.91 -8.49
N LEU A 154 3.35 -12.67 -7.39
CA LEU A 154 3.24 -13.42 -6.13
C LEU A 154 2.42 -12.67 -5.07
N GLN A 155 1.99 -11.45 -5.38
CA GLN A 155 1.28 -10.59 -4.43
C GLN A 155 -0.03 -11.26 -3.99
N GLY A 156 -0.26 -11.31 -2.67
CA GLY A 156 -1.45 -11.90 -2.08
C GLY A 156 -1.44 -13.44 -1.96
N GLN A 157 -0.46 -14.13 -2.56
CA GLN A 157 -0.28 -15.57 -2.36
C GLN A 157 0.43 -15.86 -1.02
N PRO A 158 -0.06 -16.82 -0.22
CA PRO A 158 0.59 -17.21 1.02
C PRO A 158 1.79 -18.11 0.74
N PHE A 159 2.93 -17.81 1.36
CA PHE A 159 4.14 -18.63 1.35
C PHE A 159 4.60 -18.92 2.77
N THR A 160 5.42 -19.96 2.92
CA THR A 160 6.10 -20.24 4.19
C THR A 160 7.60 -20.41 3.98
N ASN A 161 8.40 -19.72 4.80
CA ASN A 161 9.84 -19.91 4.83
C ASN A 161 10.33 -19.85 6.28
N SER A 162 11.40 -20.58 6.56
CA SER A 162 12.13 -20.45 7.82
C SER A 162 13.11 -19.29 7.75
N MET A 163 13.04 -18.37 8.70
CA MET A 163 13.84 -17.14 8.73
C MET A 163 14.41 -16.90 10.12
N VAL A 164 15.53 -16.19 10.20
CA VAL A 164 16.12 -15.77 11.49
C VAL A 164 15.81 -14.28 11.72
N PRO A 165 15.04 -13.91 12.75
CA PRO A 165 14.79 -12.51 13.05
C PRO A 165 16.07 -11.86 13.59
N LEU A 166 16.46 -10.72 13.01
CA LEU A 166 17.68 -10.03 13.39
C LEU A 166 17.41 -8.85 14.32
N ARG A 167 16.48 -7.97 13.95
CA ARG A 167 16.10 -6.79 14.76
C ARG A 167 14.83 -6.14 14.26
N PHE A 168 14.12 -5.48 15.17
CA PHE A 168 13.07 -4.54 14.79
C PHE A 168 13.66 -3.27 14.19
N TYR A 169 12.99 -2.77 13.15
CA TYR A 169 13.39 -1.61 12.38
C TYR A 169 12.28 -0.57 12.39
N LYS A 170 12.65 0.72 12.37
CA LYS A 170 11.66 1.79 12.24
C LYS A 170 11.07 1.75 10.83
N ILE A 171 9.75 1.71 10.71
CA ILE A 171 9.08 1.68 9.40
C ILE A 171 9.47 2.93 8.59
N PRO A 172 10.16 2.77 7.43
CA PRO A 172 10.47 3.89 6.54
C PRO A 172 9.18 4.53 6.01
N PRO A 173 9.17 5.85 5.75
CA PRO A 173 7.99 6.53 5.21
C PRO A 173 7.43 5.91 3.92
N SER A 174 8.30 5.38 3.05
CA SER A 174 7.92 4.71 1.81
C SER A 174 7.23 3.35 2.01
N LEU A 175 7.30 2.76 3.20
CA LEU A 175 6.59 1.51 3.53
C LEU A 175 5.31 1.77 4.34
N LEU A 176 5.05 3.03 4.74
CA LEU A 176 3.78 3.40 5.37
C LEU A 176 2.58 3.28 4.41
N VAL A 177 2.83 3.18 3.10
CA VAL A 177 1.78 3.04 2.07
C VAL A 177 0.94 1.77 2.27
N TYR A 178 1.50 0.74 2.92
CA TYR A 178 0.80 -0.50 3.18
C TYR A 178 -0.24 -0.42 4.31
N GLY A 179 -0.32 0.71 5.04
CA GLY A 179 -1.35 0.92 6.05
C GLY A 179 -1.27 -0.02 7.26
N LEU A 180 -0.12 -0.66 7.49
CA LEU A 180 0.07 -1.67 8.55
C LEU A 180 0.50 -1.01 9.87
N SER A 181 -0.33 -0.12 10.41
CA SER A 181 -0.04 0.61 11.66
C SER A 181 0.02 -0.28 12.90
N GLU A 182 -0.70 -1.41 12.88
CA GLU A 182 -0.70 -2.41 13.96
C GLU A 182 0.46 -3.40 13.85
N TYR A 183 1.38 -3.19 12.90
CA TYR A 183 2.51 -4.08 12.68
C TYR A 183 3.82 -3.38 13.04
N LYS A 184 4.83 -4.16 13.41
CA LYS A 184 6.22 -3.70 13.50
C LYS A 184 7.05 -4.33 12.41
N LEU A 185 7.94 -3.53 11.82
CA LEU A 185 8.86 -4.02 10.80
C LEU A 185 10.04 -4.73 11.46
N CYS A 186 10.31 -5.95 11.04
CA CYS A 186 11.46 -6.74 11.46
C CYS A 186 12.37 -6.99 10.25
N LEU A 187 13.68 -6.80 10.43
CA LEU A 187 14.67 -7.29 9.49
C LEU A 187 14.93 -8.76 9.83
N MET A 188 14.71 -9.65 8.86
CA MET A 188 14.93 -11.08 9.02
C MET A 188 15.95 -11.56 7.99
N GLN A 189 16.82 -12.48 8.40
CA GLN A 189 17.70 -13.21 7.52
C GLN A 189 16.90 -14.32 6.84
N PHE A 190 16.89 -14.29 5.51
CA PHE A 190 16.17 -15.23 4.67
C PHE A 190 17.01 -16.46 4.34
N ASP A 191 18.30 -16.24 4.09
CA ASP A 191 19.34 -17.25 3.93
C ASP A 191 20.70 -16.66 4.36
N ALA A 192 21.82 -17.36 4.11
CA ALA A 192 23.15 -16.94 4.54
C ALA A 192 23.50 -15.50 4.14
N ASP A 193 23.11 -15.06 2.94
CA ASP A 193 23.54 -13.80 2.34
C ASP A 193 22.39 -12.78 2.19
N ASN A 194 21.14 -13.25 2.26
CA ASN A 194 19.97 -12.44 1.94
C ASN A 194 19.13 -12.07 3.15
N THR A 195 18.56 -10.87 3.10
CA THR A 195 17.71 -10.32 4.16
C THR A 195 16.43 -9.72 3.59
N VAL A 196 15.35 -9.87 4.36
CA VAL A 196 14.01 -9.40 4.01
C VAL A 196 13.46 -8.52 5.12
N LEU A 197 12.51 -7.66 4.77
CA LEU A 197 11.76 -6.84 5.71
C LEU A 197 10.38 -7.46 5.89
N VAL A 198 10.04 -7.83 7.12
CA VAL A 198 8.77 -8.50 7.43
C VAL A 198 7.95 -7.64 8.39
N PHE A 199 6.73 -7.30 8.01
CA PHE A 199 5.75 -6.72 8.91
C PHE A 199 5.22 -7.81 9.83
N ILE A 200 5.51 -7.68 11.12
CA ILE A 200 5.11 -8.60 12.19
C ILE A 200 3.88 -8.02 12.89
N PRO A 201 2.78 -8.78 13.04
CA PRO A 201 1.60 -8.30 13.73
C PRO A 201 1.85 -8.16 15.23
N GLN A 202 1.08 -7.30 15.90
CA GLN A 202 1.37 -6.84 17.26
C GLN A 202 1.45 -7.99 18.27
N GLU A 203 0.59 -8.98 18.13
CA GLU A 203 0.49 -10.17 18.98
C GLU A 203 1.73 -11.08 18.90
N LYS A 204 2.42 -11.13 17.75
CA LYS A 204 3.61 -11.98 17.55
C LYS A 204 4.91 -11.28 17.97
N ILE A 205 4.90 -9.98 18.26
CA ILE A 205 6.13 -9.19 18.58
C ILE A 205 6.95 -9.81 19.71
N THR A 206 6.30 -10.23 20.80
CA THR A 206 7.00 -10.77 21.98
C THR A 206 7.74 -12.07 21.68
N ILE A 207 7.14 -12.92 20.85
CA ILE A 207 7.74 -14.20 20.40
C ILE A 207 8.95 -13.91 19.50
N ILE A 208 8.81 -12.97 18.56
CA ILE A 208 9.90 -12.57 17.67
C ILE A 208 11.06 -11.95 18.46
N LYS A 209 10.80 -11.10 19.46
CA LYS A 209 11.84 -10.54 20.33
C LYS A 209 12.67 -11.62 21.01
N LYS A 210 12.02 -12.60 21.64
CA LYS A 210 12.72 -13.73 22.27
C LYS A 210 13.55 -14.54 21.27
N SER A 211 13.07 -14.64 20.03
CA SER A 211 13.76 -15.37 18.96
C SER A 211 15.00 -14.61 18.46
N ILE A 212 14.98 -13.27 18.47
CA ILE A 212 16.14 -12.43 18.17
C ILE A 212 17.26 -12.66 19.18
N ASP A 213 16.93 -12.65 20.48
CA ASP A 213 17.91 -12.79 21.56
C ASP A 213 18.65 -14.14 21.47
N ASN A 214 17.94 -15.20 21.09
CA ASN A 214 18.49 -16.55 20.93
C ASN A 214 18.98 -16.88 19.52
N ARG A 215 18.79 -15.97 18.54
CA ARG A 215 19.05 -16.19 17.11
C ARG A 215 18.40 -17.46 16.55
N ASN A 216 17.20 -17.78 17.03
CA ASN A 216 16.48 -18.97 16.61
C ASN A 216 15.85 -18.76 15.23
N THR A 217 15.96 -19.78 14.39
CA THR A 217 15.19 -19.85 13.14
C THR A 217 13.73 -20.12 13.47
N ILE A 218 12.82 -19.40 12.84
CA ILE A 218 11.38 -19.56 13.02
C ILE A 218 10.68 -19.73 11.67
N PRO A 219 9.63 -20.55 11.59
CA PRO A 219 8.75 -20.56 10.42
C PRO A 219 7.96 -19.26 10.37
N VAL A 220 7.89 -18.68 9.18
CA VAL A 220 7.15 -17.45 8.90
C VAL A 220 6.23 -17.72 7.74
N ASP A 221 4.93 -17.65 7.99
CA ASP A 221 3.92 -17.57 6.95
C ASP A 221 3.73 -16.11 6.55
N PHE A 222 3.78 -15.82 5.25
CA PHE A 222 3.75 -14.45 4.76
C PHE A 222 3.10 -14.29 3.39
N THR A 223 2.72 -13.06 3.08
CA THR A 223 2.39 -12.60 1.73
C THR A 223 3.40 -11.55 1.26
N PRO A 224 3.89 -11.60 0.01
CA PRO A 224 4.75 -10.56 -0.55
C PRO A 224 3.97 -9.26 -0.76
N LEU A 225 4.58 -8.13 -0.38
CA LEU A 225 4.00 -6.79 -0.57
C LEU A 225 4.73 -5.98 -1.64
N GLY A 226 6.06 -6.11 -1.71
CA GLY A 226 6.87 -5.32 -2.64
C GLY A 226 8.36 -5.44 -2.40
N VAL A 227 9.13 -4.52 -2.97
CA VAL A 227 10.59 -4.44 -2.81
C VAL A 227 11.00 -3.05 -2.35
N TYR A 228 11.77 -2.98 -1.27
CA TYR A 228 12.32 -1.76 -0.72
C TYR A 228 13.74 -1.51 -1.24
N LYS A 229 13.96 -0.31 -1.80
CA LYS A 229 15.26 0.14 -2.35
C LYS A 229 15.86 -0.81 -3.39
N GLY A 230 15.03 -1.57 -4.10
CA GLY A 230 15.48 -2.57 -5.09
C GLY A 230 16.31 -3.73 -4.51
N LYS A 231 16.40 -3.86 -3.18
CA LYS A 231 17.26 -4.84 -2.51
C LYS A 231 16.53 -5.75 -1.53
N TYR A 232 15.54 -5.23 -0.82
CA TYR A 232 14.90 -5.95 0.27
C TYR A 232 13.46 -6.29 -0.09
N PRO A 233 13.11 -7.56 -0.31
CA PRO A 233 11.72 -7.98 -0.34
C PRO A 233 11.00 -7.57 0.95
N VAL A 234 9.79 -7.06 0.80
CA VAL A 234 8.90 -6.61 1.87
C VAL A 234 7.75 -7.58 1.95
N LEU A 235 7.59 -8.20 3.12
CA LEU A 235 6.65 -9.28 3.38
C LEU A 235 5.69 -8.87 4.50
N LYS A 236 4.47 -9.39 4.48
CA LYS A 236 3.51 -9.29 5.58
C LYS A 236 3.34 -10.66 6.23
N MET A 237 3.71 -10.79 7.50
CA MET A 237 3.46 -12.02 8.24
C MET A 237 1.96 -12.23 8.41
N LEU A 238 1.50 -13.45 8.17
CA LEU A 238 0.12 -13.85 8.41
C LEU A 238 -0.10 -14.06 9.92
N SER A 239 -1.17 -13.45 10.42
CA SER A 239 -1.68 -13.76 11.75
C SER A 239 -2.43 -15.09 11.63
N GLU A 240 -2.03 -16.07 12.45
CA GLU A 240 -2.78 -17.32 12.65
C GLU A 240 -3.43 -17.19 14.02
#